data_AF-A0A7X8LFE5-F1
#
_entry.id   AF-A0A7X8LFE5-F1
#
_cell.length_a   1.000
_cell.length_b   1.000
_cell.length_c   1.000
_cell.angle_alpha   90.00
_cell.angle_beta   90.00
_cell.angle_gamma   90.00
#
_symmetry.space_group_name_H-M   'P 1'
#
loop_
_entity.id
_entity.type
_entity.pdbx_description
1 polymer ?
#
loop_
_entity_poly.entity_id
_entity_poly.type
_entity_poly.pdbx_seq_one_letter_code
_entity_poly.pdbx_strand_id
1 'polypeptide(L)'
;TGFAANLKRSLAVTYRDIKIYYNGMLRNFQNEPFIVDEQGRTYLPVNDMALLFDKTISWDNATSSINITDKPGQGNTMEMYNQIIQLQQQVTKLENENKKLKDELKEEEKVDIDDLEDDLNKKYGKEFRSDGVLLEISLTERKDGIRVTIEALDRYDDDEFIDDVIDAVGKSDLEDLLEDIYDDITDEYDEKVYGTIEDGYGKMDFDFDKKGNVDLDY
;
A
#
# COMPACT_ATOMS: atom_id res chain seq x y z
N THR A 1 72.34 19.96 -3.80
CA THR A 1 71.20 20.03 -4.74
C THR A 1 71.54 19.14 -5.93
N GLY A 2 70.95 17.96 -6.04
CA GLY A 2 71.22 17.03 -7.13
C GLY A 2 70.34 17.39 -8.33
N PHE A 3 70.96 17.82 -9.44
CA PHE A 3 70.25 18.06 -10.69
C PHE A 3 69.87 16.71 -11.31
N ALA A 4 68.58 16.50 -11.59
CA ALA A 4 68.14 15.39 -12.43
C ALA A 4 68.71 15.62 -13.84
N ALA A 5 69.70 14.81 -14.24
CA ALA A 5 70.25 14.86 -15.58
C ALA A 5 69.21 14.29 -16.55
N ASN A 6 68.73 15.10 -17.50
CA ASN A 6 67.87 14.65 -18.58
C ASN A 6 68.67 13.74 -19.52
N LEU A 7 68.53 12.43 -19.39
CA LEU A 7 69.14 11.46 -20.29
C LEU A 7 68.33 11.40 -21.59
N LYS A 8 68.95 11.75 -22.71
CA LYS A 8 68.38 11.54 -24.04
C LYS A 8 68.99 10.29 -24.66
N ARG A 9 68.14 9.42 -25.21
CA ARG A 9 68.56 8.19 -25.89
C ARG A 9 67.73 8.03 -27.16
N SER A 10 68.40 7.66 -28.25
CA SER A 10 67.73 7.23 -29.48
C SER A 10 67.31 5.77 -29.39
N LEU A 11 66.15 5.43 -29.93
CA LEU A 11 65.61 4.08 -29.98
C LEU A 11 65.33 3.70 -31.45
N ALA A 12 65.73 2.49 -31.83
CA ALA A 12 65.27 1.87 -33.07
C ALA A 12 63.88 1.26 -32.85
N VAL A 13 62.96 1.54 -33.76
CA VAL A 13 61.57 1.09 -33.68
C VAL A 13 61.08 0.54 -35.01
N THR A 14 60.23 -0.48 -34.94
CA THR A 14 59.59 -1.10 -36.09
C THR A 14 58.09 -0.79 -36.11
N TYR A 15 57.61 -0.25 -37.22
CA TYR A 15 56.19 -0.12 -37.59
C TYR A 15 55.80 -1.26 -38.52
N ARG A 16 54.66 -1.92 -38.29
CA ARG A 16 54.26 -3.12 -39.03
C ARG A 16 52.74 -3.38 -39.03
N ASP A 17 51.93 -2.34 -39.18
CA ASP A 17 50.45 -2.46 -39.22
C ASP A 17 49.91 -3.24 -38.01
N ILE A 18 50.27 -2.79 -36.81
CA ILE A 18 49.89 -3.46 -35.56
C ILE A 18 48.40 -3.24 -35.31
N LYS A 19 47.61 -4.33 -35.40
CA LYS A 19 46.15 -4.30 -35.25
C LYS A 19 45.74 -4.40 -33.79
N ILE A 20 44.82 -3.54 -33.38
CA ILE A 20 44.26 -3.52 -32.02
C ILE A 20 42.82 -4.02 -32.06
N TYR A 21 42.50 -4.99 -31.19
CA TYR A 21 41.15 -5.51 -31.04
C TYR A 21 40.65 -5.23 -29.62
N TYR A 22 39.44 -4.68 -29.50
CA TYR A 22 38.75 -4.48 -28.23
C TYR A 22 37.39 -5.14 -28.29
N ASN A 23 37.13 -6.08 -27.37
CA ASN A 23 35.93 -6.93 -27.36
C ASN A 23 35.69 -7.61 -28.73
N GLY A 24 36.75 -8.12 -29.35
CA GLY A 24 36.69 -8.80 -30.66
C GLY A 24 36.57 -7.89 -31.88
N MET A 25 36.42 -6.58 -31.71
CA MET A 25 36.29 -5.61 -32.81
C MET A 25 37.61 -4.90 -33.08
N LEU A 26 37.98 -4.77 -34.37
CA LEU A 26 39.14 -3.98 -34.80
C LEU A 26 38.96 -2.49 -34.44
N ARG A 27 40.00 -1.87 -33.88
CA ARG A 27 40.03 -0.45 -33.50
C ARG A 27 41.16 0.26 -34.21
N ASN A 28 40.85 1.44 -34.75
CA ASN A 28 41.82 2.30 -35.41
C ASN A 28 42.34 3.33 -34.40
N PHE A 29 43.67 3.47 -34.33
CA PHE A 29 44.35 4.44 -33.48
C PHE A 29 44.79 5.61 -34.35
N GLN A 30 44.79 6.82 -33.79
CA GLN A 30 45.29 8.00 -34.51
C GLN A 30 46.81 7.95 -34.67
N ASN A 31 47.51 7.41 -33.67
CA ASN A 31 48.95 7.19 -33.72
C ASN A 31 49.24 5.70 -33.87
N GLU A 32 50.11 5.34 -34.82
CA GLU A 32 50.45 3.93 -35.05
C GLU A 32 51.28 3.38 -33.87
N PRO A 33 50.91 2.23 -33.30
CA PRO A 33 51.77 1.49 -32.37
C PRO A 33 53.09 1.08 -33.03
N PHE A 34 54.13 0.95 -32.22
CA PHE A 34 55.45 0.51 -32.68
C PHE A 34 56.07 -0.50 -31.72
N ILE A 35 57.04 -1.27 -32.21
CA ILE A 35 57.85 -2.19 -31.40
C ILE A 35 59.22 -1.56 -31.19
N VAL A 36 59.71 -1.53 -29.95
CA VAL A 36 61.10 -1.16 -29.65
C VAL A 36 61.98 -2.38 -29.88
N ASP A 37 62.83 -2.33 -30.90
CA ASP A 37 63.55 -3.50 -31.44
C ASP A 37 64.41 -4.21 -30.40
N GLU A 38 65.15 -3.44 -29.59
CA GLU A 38 66.04 -4.00 -28.56
C GLU A 38 65.29 -4.80 -27.48
N GLN A 39 64.04 -4.43 -27.19
CA GLN A 39 63.25 -5.05 -26.13
C GLN A 39 62.18 -6.00 -26.66
N GLY A 40 61.88 -5.93 -27.97
CA GLY A 40 60.74 -6.62 -28.58
C GLY A 40 59.39 -6.22 -27.99
N ARG A 41 59.28 -5.05 -27.34
CA ARG A 41 58.06 -4.60 -26.67
C ARG A 41 57.26 -3.67 -27.56
N THR A 42 55.95 -3.92 -27.68
CA THR A 42 55.01 -3.02 -28.34
C THR A 42 54.62 -1.88 -27.42
N TYR A 43 54.71 -0.66 -27.92
CA TYR A 43 54.26 0.55 -27.25
C TYR A 43 53.00 1.05 -27.92
N LEU A 44 51.99 1.35 -27.09
CA LEU A 44 50.70 1.85 -27.52
C LEU A 44 50.57 3.32 -27.13
N PRO A 45 49.99 4.17 -27.99
CA PRO A 45 49.67 5.54 -27.64
C PRO A 45 48.66 5.58 -26.49
N VAL A 46 49.06 6.17 -25.37
CA VAL A 46 48.24 6.22 -24.16
C VAL A 46 46.94 7.00 -24.37
N ASN A 47 46.94 8.03 -25.21
CA ASN A 47 45.74 8.83 -25.53
C ASN A 47 44.69 8.00 -26.27
N ASP A 48 45.11 7.21 -27.26
CA ASP A 48 44.22 6.33 -28.01
C ASP A 48 43.65 5.22 -27.09
N MET A 49 44.47 4.67 -26.18
CA MET A 49 44.02 3.71 -25.16
C MET A 49 43.04 4.33 -24.17
N ALA A 50 43.27 5.54 -23.69
CA ALA A 50 42.38 6.24 -22.76
C ALA A 50 41.01 6.49 -23.40
N LEU A 51 40.98 6.91 -24.67
CA LEU A 51 39.74 7.06 -25.43
C LEU A 51 39.01 5.71 -25.61
N LEU A 52 39.76 4.65 -25.91
CA LEU A 52 39.21 3.31 -26.06
C LEU A 52 38.52 2.81 -24.78
N PHE A 53 39.09 3.11 -23.61
CA PHE A 53 38.53 2.76 -22.31
C PHE A 53 37.61 3.83 -21.71
N ASP A 54 37.28 4.86 -22.49
CA ASP A 54 36.44 5.98 -22.09
C ASP A 54 36.91 6.70 -20.80
N LYS A 55 38.23 6.82 -20.65
CA LYS A 55 38.89 7.49 -19.51
C LYS A 55 39.27 8.92 -19.86
N THR A 56 39.46 9.73 -18.82
CA THR A 56 40.04 11.06 -18.92
C THR A 56 41.55 10.96 -18.70
N ILE A 57 42.34 11.60 -19.57
CA ILE A 57 43.80 11.64 -19.47
C ILE A 57 44.29 13.09 -19.36
N SER A 58 45.24 13.34 -18.48
CA SER A 58 45.91 14.64 -18.35
C SER A 58 47.39 14.48 -18.03
N TRP A 59 48.23 15.30 -18.66
CA TRP A 59 49.67 15.40 -18.36
C TRP A 59 49.92 16.51 -17.33
N ASP A 60 50.62 16.18 -16.25
CA ASP A 60 51.14 17.16 -15.29
C ASP A 60 52.65 17.38 -15.54
N ASN A 61 52.97 18.58 -16.03
CA ASN A 61 54.33 18.96 -16.36
C ASN A 61 55.22 19.17 -15.12
N ALA A 62 54.66 19.52 -13.97
CA ALA A 62 55.44 19.79 -12.76
C ALA A 62 55.99 18.49 -12.15
N THR A 63 55.18 17.42 -12.19
CA THR A 63 55.55 16.11 -11.64
C THR A 63 56.00 15.11 -12.71
N SER A 64 55.93 15.49 -13.99
CA SER A 64 56.15 14.59 -15.14
C SER A 64 55.30 13.32 -15.04
N SER A 65 54.01 13.48 -14.71
CA SER A 65 53.08 12.38 -14.49
C SER A 65 51.88 12.41 -15.45
N ILE A 66 51.32 11.23 -15.70
CA ILE A 66 50.08 11.04 -16.46
C ILE A 66 49.00 10.61 -15.47
N ASN A 67 47.93 11.39 -15.37
CA ASN A 67 46.74 11.01 -14.61
C ASN A 67 45.70 10.42 -15.56
N ILE A 68 45.21 9.22 -15.22
CA ILE A 68 44.12 8.52 -15.92
C ILE A 68 43.00 8.32 -14.91
N THR A 69 41.82 8.87 -15.19
CA THR A 69 40.67 8.84 -14.28
C THR A 69 39.40 8.35 -14.97
N ASP A 70 38.51 7.75 -14.20
CA ASP A 70 37.16 7.42 -14.67
C ASP A 70 36.39 8.70 -15.00
N LYS A 71 35.57 8.65 -16.05
CA LYS A 71 34.57 9.69 -16.29
C LYS A 71 33.46 9.59 -15.23
N PRO A 72 32.81 10.72 -14.90
CA PRO A 72 31.63 10.71 -14.03
C PRO A 72 30.63 9.63 -14.48
N GLY A 73 30.23 8.76 -13.56
CA GLY A 73 29.27 7.66 -13.84
C GLY A 73 29.87 6.30 -14.22
N GLN A 74 31.19 6.18 -14.43
CA GLN A 74 31.82 4.89 -14.76
C GLN A 74 32.37 4.07 -13.57
N GLY A 75 32.48 4.68 -12.38
CA GLY A 75 33.12 4.05 -11.21
C GLY A 75 32.19 3.55 -10.11
N ASN A 76 30.87 3.80 -10.19
CA ASN A 76 29.97 3.69 -9.03
C ASN A 76 29.18 2.38 -8.96
N THR A 77 29.68 1.28 -9.51
CA THR A 77 29.00 -0.03 -9.44
C THR A 77 28.72 -0.44 -7.99
N MET A 78 29.62 -0.11 -7.05
CA MET A 78 29.45 -0.40 -5.62
C MET A 78 28.30 0.41 -4.98
N GLU A 79 28.15 1.69 -5.34
CA GLU A 79 27.03 2.52 -4.85
C GLU A 79 25.70 2.01 -5.41
N MET A 80 25.70 1.59 -6.67
CA MET A 80 24.53 0.99 -7.30
C MET A 80 24.14 -0.34 -6.64
N TYR A 81 25.11 -1.20 -6.30
CA TYR A 81 24.86 -2.41 -5.51
C TYR A 81 24.28 -2.10 -4.13
N ASN A 82 24.79 -1.07 -3.44
CA ASN A 82 24.26 -0.64 -2.14
C ASN A 82 22.82 -0.13 -2.25
N GLN A 83 22.50 0.65 -3.30
CA GLN A 83 21.13 1.10 -3.56
C GLN A 83 20.18 -0.07 -3.83
N ILE A 84 20.61 -1.08 -4.59
CA ILE A 84 19.81 -2.28 -4.86
C ILE A 84 19.46 -3.02 -3.56
N ILE A 85 20.43 -3.19 -2.65
CA ILE A 85 20.19 -3.86 -1.36
C ILE A 85 19.20 -3.07 -0.51
N GLN A 86 19.32 -1.73 -0.46
CA GLN A 86 18.39 -0.88 0.29
C GLN A 86 16.97 -0.94 -0.28
N LEU A 87 16.82 -0.92 -1.60
CA LEU A 87 15.52 -1.05 -2.25
C LEU A 87 14.88 -2.41 -1.98
N GLN A 88 15.65 -3.50 -2.01
CA GLN A 88 15.15 -4.84 -1.67
C GLN A 88 14.64 -4.92 -0.23
N GLN A 89 15.34 -4.32 0.73
CA GLN A 89 14.89 -4.26 2.13
C GLN A 89 13.58 -3.47 2.29
N GLN A 90 13.42 -2.35 1.56
CA GLN A 90 12.18 -1.57 1.58
C GLN A 90 11.01 -2.35 0.98
N VAL A 91 11.22 -3.08 -0.12
CA VAL A 91 10.19 -3.93 -0.73
C VAL A 91 9.69 -4.98 0.25
N THR A 92 10.59 -5.73 0.89
CA THR A 92 10.19 -6.74 1.89
C THR A 92 9.44 -6.13 3.07
N LYS A 93 9.84 -4.94 3.51
CA LYS A 93 9.13 -4.23 4.59
C LYS A 93 7.70 -3.87 4.17
N LEU A 94 7.53 -3.27 2.99
CA LEU A 94 6.23 -2.89 2.46
C LEU A 94 5.32 -4.09 2.21
N GLU A 95 5.86 -5.22 1.77
CA GLU A 95 5.10 -6.46 1.58
C GLU A 95 4.56 -6.99 2.93
N ASN A 96 5.36 -6.94 3.98
CA ASN A 96 4.93 -7.36 5.32
C ASN A 96 3.89 -6.40 5.92
N GLU A 97 4.07 -5.08 5.77
CA GLU A 97 3.08 -4.09 6.21
C GLU A 97 1.74 -4.28 5.47
N ASN A 98 1.79 -4.48 4.15
CA ASN A 98 0.57 -4.77 3.36
C ASN A 98 -0.11 -6.05 3.80
N LYS A 99 0.65 -7.09 4.15
CA LYS A 99 0.06 -8.33 4.66
C LYS A 99 -0.65 -8.09 5.99
N LYS A 100 0.00 -7.38 6.93
CA LYS A 100 -0.57 -7.05 8.23
C LYS A 100 -1.86 -6.24 8.09
N LEU A 101 -1.85 -5.20 7.26
CA LEU A 101 -3.04 -4.39 6.99
C LEU A 101 -4.17 -5.21 6.37
N LYS A 102 -3.86 -6.15 5.48
CA LYS A 102 -4.87 -7.07 4.91
C LYS A 102 -5.44 -8.04 5.94
N ASP A 103 -4.62 -8.49 6.89
CA ASP A 103 -5.07 -9.37 7.97
C ASP A 103 -5.93 -8.57 8.98
N GLU A 104 -5.58 -7.32 9.29
CA GLU A 104 -6.40 -6.41 10.11
C GLU A 104 -7.75 -6.08 9.46
N LEU A 105 -7.78 -5.81 8.14
CA LEU A 105 -9.03 -5.57 7.41
C LEU A 105 -9.96 -6.79 7.32
N LYS A 106 -9.45 -8.01 7.51
CA LYS A 106 -10.29 -9.23 7.54
C LYS A 106 -10.99 -9.44 8.87
N GLU A 107 -10.53 -8.80 9.93
CA GLU A 107 -11.23 -8.81 11.23
C GLU A 107 -12.34 -7.73 11.27
N GLU A 108 -12.44 -6.87 10.25
CA GLU A 108 -13.50 -5.86 10.04
C GLU A 108 -14.43 -6.22 8.86
N GLU A 109 -14.70 -7.52 8.62
CA GLU A 109 -15.76 -7.90 7.68
C GLU A 109 -17.10 -7.60 8.34
N LYS A 110 -17.70 -6.44 8.03
CA LYS A 110 -19.06 -6.08 8.45
C LYS A 110 -19.98 -7.29 8.25
N VAL A 111 -20.71 -7.66 9.30
CA VAL A 111 -21.79 -8.66 9.18
C VAL A 111 -22.72 -8.21 8.04
N ASP A 112 -23.20 -9.14 7.22
CA ASP A 112 -24.16 -8.80 6.16
C ASP A 112 -25.42 -8.22 6.82
N ILE A 113 -26.06 -7.22 6.22
CA ILE A 113 -27.24 -6.59 6.84
C ILE A 113 -28.37 -7.60 6.99
N ASP A 114 -28.44 -8.56 6.07
CA ASP A 114 -29.38 -9.68 6.12
C ASP A 114 -29.07 -10.61 7.31
N ASP A 115 -27.79 -10.88 7.60
CA ASP A 115 -27.38 -11.70 8.75
C ASP A 115 -27.68 -10.98 10.08
N LEU A 116 -27.46 -9.66 10.14
CA LEU A 116 -27.80 -8.83 11.31
C LEU A 116 -29.32 -8.77 11.54
N GLU A 117 -30.12 -8.62 10.47
CA GLU A 117 -31.58 -8.67 10.55
C GLU A 117 -32.06 -10.01 11.14
N ASP A 118 -31.51 -11.13 10.68
CA ASP A 118 -31.81 -12.46 11.21
C ASP A 118 -31.47 -12.58 12.71
N ASP A 119 -30.32 -12.05 13.13
CA ASP A 119 -29.88 -12.06 14.53
C ASP A 119 -30.76 -11.18 15.42
N LEU A 120 -31.18 -9.99 14.95
CA LEU A 120 -32.12 -9.13 15.67
C LEU A 120 -33.48 -9.81 15.84
N ASN A 121 -34.04 -10.42 14.78
CA ASN A 121 -35.30 -11.15 14.85
C ASN A 121 -35.25 -12.34 15.81
N LYS A 122 -34.09 -13.02 15.86
CA LYS A 122 -33.87 -14.12 16.78
C LYS A 122 -33.77 -13.64 18.23
N LYS A 123 -33.05 -12.54 18.48
CA LYS A 123 -32.80 -11.99 19.81
C LYS A 123 -34.03 -11.29 20.39
N TYR A 124 -34.72 -10.50 19.57
CA TYR A 124 -35.79 -9.61 20.00
C TYR A 124 -37.16 -9.98 19.45
N GLY A 125 -37.25 -10.58 18.26
CA GLY A 125 -38.54 -10.83 17.62
C GLY A 125 -39.39 -11.87 18.34
N LYS A 126 -38.86 -13.09 18.48
CA LYS A 126 -39.60 -14.24 19.05
C LYS A 126 -39.52 -14.33 20.58
N GLU A 127 -38.44 -13.84 21.15
CA GLU A 127 -38.14 -13.91 22.58
C GLU A 127 -38.46 -12.60 23.32
N PHE A 128 -39.24 -11.72 22.68
CA PHE A 128 -39.60 -10.44 23.29
C PHE A 128 -40.27 -10.62 24.65
N ARG A 129 -39.93 -9.72 25.59
CA ARG A 129 -40.25 -9.81 27.03
C ARG A 129 -41.74 -9.73 27.36
N SER A 130 -42.58 -9.26 26.43
CA SER A 130 -44.04 -9.20 26.63
C SER A 130 -44.74 -10.46 26.10
N ASP A 131 -45.52 -11.11 26.98
CA ASP A 131 -46.31 -12.30 26.63
C ASP A 131 -47.44 -11.90 25.67
N GLY A 132 -47.47 -12.51 24.48
CA GLY A 132 -48.48 -12.22 23.46
C GLY A 132 -48.04 -11.26 22.35
N VAL A 133 -46.83 -10.69 22.40
CA VAL A 133 -46.30 -9.84 21.32
C VAL A 133 -45.21 -10.56 20.53
N LEU A 134 -45.27 -10.47 19.22
CA LEU A 134 -44.23 -10.85 18.27
C LEU A 134 -43.75 -9.59 17.56
N LEU A 135 -42.44 -9.42 17.42
CA LEU A 135 -41.87 -8.32 16.64
C LEU A 135 -41.19 -8.89 15.39
N GLU A 136 -41.57 -8.39 14.23
CA GLU A 136 -40.84 -8.65 12.99
C GLU A 136 -40.01 -7.42 12.65
N ILE A 137 -38.69 -7.59 12.62
CA ILE A 137 -37.73 -6.51 12.43
C ILE A 137 -37.17 -6.62 11.02
N SER A 138 -37.19 -5.52 10.27
CA SER A 138 -36.53 -5.45 8.96
C SER A 138 -35.56 -4.28 8.91
N LEU A 139 -34.38 -4.52 8.36
CA LEU A 139 -33.34 -3.54 8.13
C LEU A 139 -33.32 -3.17 6.65
N THR A 140 -33.12 -1.89 6.37
CA THR A 140 -32.90 -1.44 4.99
C THR A 140 -31.83 -0.37 4.95
N GLU A 141 -30.77 -0.61 4.19
CA GLU A 141 -29.78 0.42 3.88
C GLU A 141 -30.42 1.54 3.05
N ARG A 142 -30.28 2.78 3.54
CA ARG A 142 -30.71 3.99 2.86
C ARG A 142 -29.51 4.92 2.73
N LYS A 143 -29.66 5.95 1.88
CA LYS A 143 -28.59 6.94 1.66
C LYS A 143 -28.23 7.73 2.92
N ASP A 144 -29.19 7.86 3.83
CA ASP A 144 -29.12 8.63 5.06
C ASP A 144 -28.90 7.77 6.31
N GLY A 145 -28.72 6.46 6.16
CA GLY A 145 -28.43 5.52 7.24
C GLY A 145 -29.19 4.21 7.12
N ILE A 146 -29.26 3.45 8.21
CA ILE A 146 -30.00 2.20 8.31
C ILE A 146 -31.41 2.51 8.83
N ARG A 147 -32.42 2.10 8.05
CA ARG A 147 -33.83 2.18 8.48
C ARG A 147 -34.26 0.87 9.12
N VAL A 148 -34.76 0.94 10.35
CA VAL A 148 -35.40 -0.17 11.06
C VAL A 148 -36.92 -0.08 10.88
N THR A 149 -37.56 -1.17 10.48
CA THR A 149 -39.01 -1.29 10.46
C THR A 149 -39.39 -2.40 11.42
N ILE A 150 -40.33 -2.14 12.34
CA ILE A 150 -40.79 -3.11 13.31
C ILE A 150 -42.30 -3.29 13.14
N GLU A 151 -42.74 -4.48 12.81
CA GLU A 151 -44.16 -4.84 12.81
C GLU A 151 -44.49 -5.53 14.13
N ALA A 152 -45.43 -4.96 14.89
CA ALA A 152 -45.87 -5.46 16.17
C ALA A 152 -47.13 -6.31 16.02
N LEU A 153 -46.96 -7.63 16.11
CA LEU A 153 -47.95 -8.64 15.77
C LEU A 153 -48.41 -9.41 17.00
N ASP A 154 -49.63 -9.95 16.95
CA ASP A 154 -50.13 -10.87 17.96
C ASP A 154 -49.35 -12.19 17.84
N ARG A 155 -48.75 -12.64 18.95
CA ARG A 155 -47.95 -13.87 18.97
C ARG A 155 -48.77 -15.14 18.66
N TYR A 156 -50.09 -15.10 18.90
CA TYR A 156 -50.99 -16.22 18.67
C TYR A 156 -51.62 -16.20 17.28
N ASP A 157 -51.57 -15.07 16.58
CA ASP A 157 -51.99 -14.88 15.20
C ASP A 157 -51.00 -13.92 14.51
N ASP A 158 -49.91 -14.48 13.96
CA ASP A 158 -48.76 -13.75 13.41
C ASP A 158 -49.07 -13.00 12.10
N ASP A 159 -50.34 -12.98 11.68
CA ASP A 159 -50.86 -12.17 10.58
C ASP A 159 -51.69 -10.96 11.09
N GLU A 160 -51.87 -10.80 12.41
CA GLU A 160 -52.67 -9.72 13.03
C GLU A 160 -51.77 -8.77 13.82
N PHE A 161 -51.90 -7.46 13.58
CA PHE A 161 -51.23 -6.45 14.40
C PHE A 161 -51.88 -6.39 15.79
N ILE A 162 -51.06 -6.18 16.83
CA ILE A 162 -51.60 -5.86 18.16
C ILE A 162 -52.25 -4.46 18.15
N ASP A 163 -53.24 -4.25 19.01
CA ASP A 163 -53.99 -2.98 19.04
C ASP A 163 -53.10 -1.75 19.26
N ASP A 164 -52.24 -1.77 20.28
CA ASP A 164 -51.31 -0.68 20.63
C ASP A 164 -50.08 -1.30 21.31
N VAL A 165 -48.91 -1.14 20.68
CA VAL A 165 -47.65 -1.72 21.16
C VAL A 165 -47.21 -1.13 22.51
N ILE A 166 -47.49 0.14 22.76
CA ILE A 166 -47.13 0.78 24.03
C ILE A 166 -47.98 0.27 25.17
N ASP A 167 -49.28 0.07 24.93
CA ASP A 167 -50.16 -0.51 25.96
C ASP A 167 -49.82 -1.97 26.23
N ALA A 168 -49.40 -2.73 25.22
CA ALA A 168 -49.05 -4.14 25.33
C ALA A 168 -47.68 -4.38 25.98
N VAL A 169 -46.71 -3.50 25.72
CA VAL A 169 -45.31 -3.68 26.14
C VAL A 169 -44.94 -2.76 27.30
N GLY A 170 -45.53 -1.57 27.35
CA GLY A 170 -45.08 -0.48 28.21
C GLY A 170 -44.04 0.38 27.50
N LYS A 171 -44.22 1.70 27.58
CA LYS A 171 -43.34 2.66 26.90
C LYS A 171 -41.86 2.50 27.25
N SER A 172 -41.52 2.33 28.54
CA SER A 172 -40.13 2.20 28.97
C SER A 172 -39.48 0.91 28.45
N ASP A 173 -40.20 -0.20 28.44
CA ASP A 173 -39.67 -1.49 27.97
C ASP A 173 -39.52 -1.49 26.45
N LEU A 174 -40.38 -0.75 25.74
CA LEU A 174 -40.24 -0.51 24.31
C LEU A 174 -39.05 0.41 24.00
N GLU A 175 -38.84 1.48 24.78
CA GLU A 175 -37.68 2.36 24.64
C GLU A 175 -36.37 1.57 24.85
N ASP A 176 -36.25 0.82 25.95
CA ASP A 176 -35.09 -0.02 26.24
C ASP A 176 -34.79 -1.02 25.11
N LEU A 177 -35.82 -1.61 24.50
CA LEU A 177 -35.66 -2.50 23.34
C LEU A 177 -35.08 -1.78 22.13
N LEU A 178 -35.58 -0.59 21.81
CA LEU A 178 -35.13 0.16 20.64
C LEU A 178 -33.68 0.61 20.80
N GLU A 179 -33.28 0.97 22.03
CA GLU A 179 -31.90 1.31 22.37
C GLU A 179 -30.99 0.06 22.27
N ASP A 180 -31.46 -1.10 22.73
CA ASP A 180 -30.76 -2.38 22.56
C ASP A 180 -30.55 -2.74 21.07
N ILE A 181 -31.55 -2.52 20.22
CA ILE A 181 -31.45 -2.71 18.76
C ILE A 181 -30.46 -1.72 18.15
N TYR A 182 -30.48 -0.46 18.60
CA TYR A 182 -29.54 0.57 18.15
C TYR A 182 -28.09 0.19 18.45
N ASP A 183 -27.81 -0.29 19.67
CA ASP A 183 -26.48 -0.72 20.06
C ASP A 183 -25.99 -1.89 19.19
N ASP A 184 -26.82 -2.92 18.99
CA ASP A 184 -26.48 -4.06 18.13
C ASP A 184 -26.18 -3.64 16.67
N ILE A 185 -26.94 -2.69 16.12
CA ILE A 185 -26.69 -2.18 14.77
C ILE A 185 -25.40 -1.36 14.73
N THR A 186 -25.17 -0.50 15.72
CA THR A 186 -24.03 0.44 15.70
C THR A 186 -22.70 -0.19 16.11
N ASP A 187 -22.72 -1.36 16.74
CA ASP A 187 -21.54 -2.21 16.93
C ASP A 187 -20.98 -2.70 15.58
N GLU A 188 -21.83 -2.91 14.58
CA GLU A 188 -21.46 -3.41 13.24
C GLU A 188 -21.39 -2.28 12.17
N TYR A 189 -22.19 -1.22 12.34
CA TYR A 189 -22.35 -0.14 11.36
C TYR A 189 -22.22 1.26 11.98
N ASP A 190 -21.20 2.01 11.55
CA ASP A 190 -21.04 3.44 11.87
C ASP A 190 -21.94 4.31 10.96
N GLU A 191 -23.26 4.13 11.06
CA GLU A 191 -24.27 4.88 10.30
C GLU A 191 -25.39 5.42 11.19
N LYS A 192 -26.16 6.39 10.69
CA LYS A 192 -27.36 6.87 11.40
C LYS A 192 -28.39 5.74 11.41
N VAL A 193 -29.02 5.50 12.57
CA VAL A 193 -30.15 4.59 12.70
C VAL A 193 -31.42 5.39 12.96
N TYR A 194 -32.53 4.98 12.34
CA TYR A 194 -33.87 5.54 12.54
C TYR A 194 -34.91 4.53 12.09
N GLY A 195 -36.17 4.69 12.46
CA GLY A 195 -37.15 3.69 12.08
C GLY A 195 -38.60 4.04 12.28
N THR A 196 -39.43 3.03 12.08
CA THR A 196 -40.87 3.08 12.25
C THR A 196 -41.35 1.79 12.91
N ILE A 197 -42.25 1.90 13.88
CA ILE A 197 -43.02 0.78 14.43
C ILE A 197 -44.42 0.84 13.84
N GLU A 198 -44.95 -0.30 13.38
CA GLU A 198 -46.33 -0.43 12.90
C GLU A 198 -47.10 -1.41 13.79
N ASP A 199 -48.25 -0.95 14.27
CA ASP A 199 -49.22 -1.72 15.04
C ASP A 199 -50.64 -1.47 14.50
N GLY A 200 -51.66 -1.99 15.19
CA GLY A 200 -53.07 -1.85 14.84
C GLY A 200 -53.58 -0.42 14.99
N TYR A 201 -52.90 0.43 15.76
CA TYR A 201 -53.22 1.84 15.93
C TYR A 201 -52.64 2.68 14.80
N GLY A 202 -51.47 2.32 14.28
CA GLY A 202 -50.85 2.94 13.12
C GLY A 202 -49.34 2.82 13.10
N LYS A 203 -48.69 3.84 12.52
CA LYS A 203 -47.23 3.91 12.44
C LYS A 203 -46.70 4.98 13.38
N MET A 204 -45.63 4.67 14.08
CA MET A 204 -44.89 5.56 14.97
C MET A 204 -43.44 5.63 14.51
N ASP A 205 -42.97 6.83 14.20
CA ASP A 205 -41.58 7.02 13.81
C ASP A 205 -40.71 7.16 15.06
N PHE A 206 -39.46 6.74 14.97
CA PHE A 206 -38.48 6.91 16.02
C PHE A 206 -37.11 7.26 15.46
N ASP A 207 -36.35 8.03 16.23
CA ASP A 207 -34.94 8.26 15.98
C ASP A 207 -34.13 8.22 17.28
N PHE A 208 -32.82 8.32 17.16
CA PHE A 208 -31.91 8.24 18.30
C PHE A 208 -31.07 9.50 18.40
N ASP A 209 -30.85 9.95 19.64
CA ASP A 209 -29.88 10.99 19.91
C ASP A 209 -28.45 10.47 19.76
N LYS A 210 -27.45 11.37 19.90
CA LYS A 210 -26.03 11.01 19.72
C LYS A 210 -25.49 10.03 20.78
N LYS A 211 -26.27 9.72 21.80
CA LYS A 211 -25.92 8.80 22.87
C LYS A 211 -26.71 7.49 22.77
N GLY A 212 -27.52 7.32 21.74
CA GLY A 212 -28.37 6.15 21.55
C GLY A 212 -29.69 6.20 22.30
N ASN A 213 -30.06 7.33 22.94
CA ASN A 213 -31.38 7.40 23.58
C ASN A 213 -32.45 7.59 22.51
N VAL A 214 -33.53 6.81 22.59
CA VAL A 214 -34.61 6.87 21.59
C VAL A 214 -35.55 8.06 21.84
N ASP A 215 -36.02 8.68 20.76
CA ASP A 215 -37.14 9.62 20.75
C ASP A 215 -38.27 9.04 19.90
N LEU A 216 -39.48 9.00 20.47
CA LEU A 216 -40.67 8.46 19.83
C LEU A 216 -41.55 9.62 19.35
N ASP A 217 -41.68 9.76 18.03
CA ASP A 217 -42.50 10.79 17.40
C ASP A 217 -43.93 10.25 17.15
N TYR A 218 -44.89 10.80 17.89
CA TYR A 218 -46.33 10.49 17.82
C TYR A 218 -47.12 11.44 16.93
#